data_AF-A0A1G8DAF9-F1
#
_entry.id   AF-A0A1G8DAF9-F1
#
_cell.length_a   1.000
_cell.length_b   1.000
_cell.length_c   1.000
_cell.angle_alpha   90.00
_cell.angle_beta   90.00
_cell.angle_gamma   90.00
#
_symmetry.space_group_name_H-M   'P 1'
#
loop_
_entity.id
_entity.type
_entity.pdbx_description
1 polymer ?
#
loop_
_entity_poly.entity_id
_entity_poly.type
_entity_poly.pdbx_seq_one_letter_code
_entity_poly.pdbx_strand_id
1 'polypeptide(L)'
;MQTIKHAFKQLFDAIPTLERTLHALVIVWVALQIISSSYMHIHHLQDWQNANLISQVHVYGGLMLGVISVLFTIKTIARRGFADLFPWLKGDFSVIIVDLKTLMTFRLPIAKPRGLAAAIEGLGLSALLIAVATGAMWFISVQSHTEISGLLGLHKSSVGLIETYFYGHGLFAILHLLQIIRCSPHGIKQ
;
A
#
# COMPACT_ATOMS: atom_id res chain seq x y z
N MET A 1 26.22 9.32 6.38
CA MET A 1 24.95 9.20 7.16
C MET A 1 24.07 10.46 7.08
N GLN A 2 24.63 11.69 7.12
CA GLN A 2 23.83 12.93 7.03
C GLN A 2 23.09 13.11 5.70
N THR A 3 23.71 12.79 4.55
CA THR A 3 23.08 12.87 3.22
C THR A 3 21.84 11.99 3.09
N ILE A 4 21.90 10.76 3.62
CA ILE A 4 20.76 9.82 3.59
C ILE A 4 19.60 10.34 4.45
N LYS A 5 19.90 10.84 5.66
CA LYS A 5 18.88 11.43 6.54
C LYS A 5 18.18 12.62 5.88
N HIS A 6 18.94 13.48 5.20
CA HIS A 6 18.41 14.62 4.46
C HIS A 6 17.53 14.19 3.29
N ALA A 7 17.99 13.23 2.48
CA ALA A 7 17.21 12.73 1.34
C ALA A 7 15.91 12.04 1.80
N PHE A 8 15.95 11.29 2.90
CA PHE A 8 14.75 10.73 3.52
C PHE A 8 13.79 11.82 3.99
N LYS A 9 14.32 12.86 4.64
CA LYS A 9 13.51 13.99 5.06
C LYS A 9 12.80 14.63 3.86
N GLN A 10 13.53 14.95 2.80
CA GLN A 10 12.95 15.51 1.57
C GLN A 10 11.86 14.63 0.93
N LEU A 11 12.03 13.30 0.94
CA LEU A 11 11.05 12.38 0.37
C LEU A 11 9.70 12.42 1.13
N PHE A 12 9.75 12.65 2.45
CA PHE A 12 8.57 12.65 3.32
C PHE A 12 8.13 14.05 3.80
N ASP A 13 8.85 15.12 3.41
CA ASP A 13 8.60 16.48 3.91
C ASP A 13 7.21 17.02 3.52
N ALA A 14 6.64 16.52 2.42
CA ALA A 14 5.32 16.91 1.95
C ALA A 14 4.16 16.16 2.65
N ILE A 15 4.45 15.22 3.56
CA ILE A 15 3.45 14.34 4.19
C ILE A 15 3.29 14.72 5.67
N PRO A 16 2.05 14.99 6.16
CA PRO A 16 1.81 15.26 7.57
C PRO A 16 2.29 14.12 8.48
N THR A 17 2.74 14.46 9.69
CA THR A 17 3.29 13.49 10.65
C THR A 17 2.38 12.29 10.88
N LEU A 18 1.06 12.53 11.04
CA LEU A 18 0.10 11.45 11.25
C LEU A 18 0.04 10.49 10.06
N GLU A 19 -0.07 11.01 8.83
CA GLU A 19 -0.07 10.18 7.61
C GLU A 19 1.23 9.42 7.44
N ARG A 20 2.37 10.04 7.77
CA ARG A 20 3.67 9.36 7.74
C ARG A 20 3.73 8.20 8.73
N THR A 21 3.21 8.39 9.95
CA THR A 21 3.12 7.33 10.96
C THR A 21 2.17 6.22 10.51
N LEU A 22 0.98 6.57 10.02
CA LEU A 22 0.01 5.59 9.50
C LEU A 22 0.59 4.81 8.33
N HIS A 23 1.27 5.47 7.39
CA HIS A 23 1.92 4.84 6.26
C HIS A 23 3.02 3.86 6.72
N ALA A 24 3.87 4.27 7.66
CA ALA A 24 4.90 3.38 8.22
C ALA A 24 4.28 2.16 8.93
N LEU A 25 3.21 2.38 9.71
CA LEU A 25 2.46 1.29 10.33
C LEU A 25 1.88 0.34 9.28
N VAL A 26 1.22 0.86 8.24
CA VAL A 26 0.67 0.06 7.14
C VAL A 26 1.75 -0.76 6.45
N ILE A 27 2.91 -0.17 6.11
CA ILE A 27 4.02 -0.89 5.47
C ILE A 27 4.48 -2.07 6.34
N VAL A 28 4.79 -1.80 7.62
CA VAL A 28 5.30 -2.83 8.53
C VAL A 28 4.25 -3.92 8.74
N TRP A 29 2.99 -3.54 8.91
CA TRP A 29 1.92 -4.49 9.18
C TRP A 29 1.58 -5.33 7.94
N VAL A 30 1.55 -4.75 6.74
CA VAL A 30 1.40 -5.50 5.48
C VAL A 30 2.53 -6.51 5.32
N ALA A 31 3.78 -6.13 5.60
CA ALA A 31 4.90 -7.07 5.55
C ALA A 31 4.72 -8.24 6.53
N LEU A 32 4.27 -7.97 7.76
CA LEU A 32 3.94 -9.01 8.74
C LEU A 32 2.79 -9.91 8.27
N GLN A 33 1.79 -9.38 7.55
CA GLN A 33 0.69 -10.16 7.00
C GLN A 33 1.15 -11.08 5.86
N ILE A 34 1.99 -10.58 4.95
CA ILE A 34 2.59 -11.38 3.87
C ILE A 34 3.43 -12.52 4.48
N ILE A 35 4.30 -12.21 5.44
CA ILE A 35 5.15 -13.23 6.10
C ILE A 35 4.29 -14.25 6.84
N SER A 36 3.34 -13.81 7.68
CA SER A 36 2.50 -14.73 8.46
C SER A 36 1.61 -15.61 7.57
N SER A 37 1.18 -15.13 6.41
CA SER A 37 0.36 -15.91 5.47
C SER A 37 1.06 -17.19 4.99
N SER A 38 2.39 -17.18 4.88
CA SER A 38 3.20 -18.33 4.45
C SER A 38 3.20 -19.49 5.45
N TYR A 39 2.80 -19.25 6.70
CA TYR A 39 2.83 -20.23 7.78
C TYR A 39 1.43 -20.51 8.37
N MET A 40 0.38 -20.09 7.69
CA MET A 40 -0.98 -20.42 8.10
C MET A 40 -1.34 -21.87 7.77
N HIS A 41 -2.00 -22.55 8.69
CA HIS A 41 -2.55 -23.91 8.49
C HIS A 41 -4.08 -23.92 8.34
N ILE A 42 -4.64 -22.86 7.76
CA ILE A 42 -6.08 -22.74 7.55
C ILE A 42 -6.35 -22.55 6.07
N HIS A 43 -7.01 -23.53 5.46
CA HIS A 43 -7.35 -23.52 4.04
C HIS A 43 -8.84 -23.73 3.79
N HIS A 44 -9.56 -24.27 4.79
CA HIS A 44 -10.98 -24.53 4.77
C HIS A 44 -11.66 -24.01 6.04
N LEU A 45 -12.99 -23.85 5.99
CA LEU A 45 -13.79 -23.30 7.08
C LEU A 45 -13.67 -24.13 8.37
N GLN A 46 -13.54 -25.44 8.22
CA GLN A 46 -13.49 -26.42 9.32
C GLN A 46 -12.15 -26.38 10.08
N ASP A 47 -11.11 -25.78 9.50
CA ASP A 47 -9.76 -25.77 10.10
C ASP A 47 -9.65 -24.75 11.25
N TRP A 48 -10.61 -23.83 11.39
CA TRP A 48 -10.54 -22.77 12.40
C TRP A 48 -10.45 -23.29 13.83
N GLN A 49 -11.11 -24.41 14.14
CA GLN A 49 -11.03 -25.03 15.47
C GLN A 49 -9.61 -25.49 15.83
N ASN A 50 -8.77 -25.75 14.83
CA ASN A 50 -7.38 -26.17 14.97
C ASN A 50 -6.39 -25.07 14.53
N ALA A 51 -6.86 -23.82 14.48
CA ALA A 51 -6.06 -22.66 14.07
C ALA A 51 -4.80 -22.52 14.94
N ASN A 52 -3.62 -22.63 14.31
CA ASN A 52 -2.36 -22.35 14.98
C ASN A 52 -2.26 -20.85 15.36
N LEU A 53 -1.32 -20.51 16.25
CA LEU A 53 -1.14 -19.13 16.70
C LEU A 53 -0.87 -18.16 15.54
N ILE A 54 -0.12 -18.57 14.52
CA ILE A 54 0.22 -17.71 13.38
C ILE A 54 -1.03 -17.38 12.56
N SER A 55 -1.93 -18.34 12.38
CA SER A 55 -3.21 -18.12 11.72
C SER A 55 -4.10 -17.15 12.49
N GLN A 56 -4.10 -17.22 13.82
CA GLN A 56 -4.82 -16.25 14.65
C GLN A 56 -4.20 -14.85 14.54
N VAL A 57 -2.86 -14.75 14.60
CA VAL A 57 -2.13 -13.49 14.43
C VAL A 57 -2.38 -12.88 13.05
N HIS A 58 -2.40 -13.69 12.00
CA HIS A 58 -2.73 -13.24 10.65
C HIS A 58 -4.16 -12.69 10.60
N VAL A 59 -5.16 -13.46 11.03
CA VAL A 59 -6.57 -13.07 10.94
C VAL A 59 -6.88 -11.85 11.81
N TYR A 60 -6.58 -11.90 13.11
CA TYR A 60 -6.85 -10.76 14.01
C TYR A 60 -5.99 -9.54 13.67
N GLY A 61 -4.73 -9.77 13.27
CA GLY A 61 -3.85 -8.72 12.77
C GLY A 61 -4.39 -8.08 11.49
N GLY A 62 -4.96 -8.86 10.58
CA GLY A 62 -5.59 -8.39 9.35
C GLY A 62 -6.84 -7.55 9.61
N LEU A 63 -7.67 -7.95 10.59
CA LEU A 63 -8.82 -7.16 11.03
C LEU A 63 -8.40 -5.79 11.60
N MET A 64 -7.35 -5.76 12.44
CA MET A 64 -6.80 -4.51 12.96
C MET A 64 -6.17 -3.65 11.87
N LEU A 65 -5.45 -4.26 10.94
CA LEU A 65 -4.93 -3.58 9.75
C LEU A 65 -6.09 -2.98 8.94
N GLY A 66 -7.26 -3.62 8.87
CA GLY A 66 -8.45 -3.08 8.23
C GLY A 66 -8.87 -1.73 8.81
N VAL A 67 -8.94 -1.61 10.14
CA VAL A 67 -9.27 -0.33 10.82
C VAL A 67 -8.23 0.74 10.50
N ILE A 68 -6.95 0.41 10.59
CA ILE A 68 -5.85 1.34 10.29
C ILE A 68 -5.88 1.78 8.82
N SER A 69 -6.19 0.85 7.91
CA SER A 69 -6.26 1.11 6.46
C SER A 69 -7.39 2.07 6.11
N VAL A 70 -8.55 1.92 6.75
CA VAL A 70 -9.69 2.86 6.59
C VAL A 70 -9.30 4.24 7.10
N LEU A 71 -8.72 4.35 8.30
CA LEU A 71 -8.27 5.63 8.85
C LEU A 71 -7.23 6.30 7.95
N PHE A 72 -6.23 5.54 7.49
CA PHE A 72 -5.21 6.03 6.57
C PHE A 72 -5.84 6.52 5.27
N THR A 73 -6.74 5.75 4.66
CA THR A 73 -7.41 6.11 3.41
C THR A 73 -8.23 7.40 3.57
N ILE A 74 -9.02 7.52 4.64
CA ILE A 74 -9.83 8.72 4.90
C ILE A 74 -8.93 9.95 5.04
N LYS A 75 -7.82 9.85 5.79
CA LYS A 75 -6.89 10.96 5.96
C LYS A 75 -6.23 11.37 4.65
N THR A 76 -5.76 10.40 3.87
CA THR A 76 -5.14 10.66 2.58
C THR A 76 -6.12 11.29 1.60
N ILE A 77 -7.36 10.78 1.49
CA ILE A 77 -8.40 11.37 0.64
C ILE A 77 -8.78 12.78 1.12
N ALA A 78 -8.88 13.00 2.43
CA ALA A 78 -9.23 14.32 2.97
C ALA A 78 -8.17 15.39 2.65
N ARG A 79 -6.88 15.03 2.66
CA ARG A 79 -5.79 15.95 2.30
C ARG A 79 -5.68 16.16 0.79
N ARG A 80 -5.70 15.07 0.01
CA ARG A 80 -5.38 15.10 -1.43
C ARG A 80 -6.60 15.39 -2.31
N GLY A 81 -7.78 15.00 -1.85
CA GLY A 81 -9.01 15.01 -2.63
C GLY A 81 -9.17 13.75 -3.47
N PHE A 82 -10.40 13.25 -3.58
CA PHE A 82 -10.70 12.02 -4.31
C PHE A 82 -10.29 12.08 -5.79
N ALA A 83 -10.53 13.22 -6.46
CA ALA A 83 -10.20 13.39 -7.88
C ALA A 83 -8.68 13.44 -8.15
N ASP A 84 -7.85 13.66 -7.13
CA ASP A 84 -6.39 13.61 -7.24
C ASP A 84 -5.88 12.16 -7.27
N LEU A 85 -6.40 11.33 -6.37
CA LEU A 85 -6.01 9.92 -6.20
C LEU A 85 -6.65 8.99 -7.23
N PHE A 86 -7.87 9.32 -7.67
CA PHE A 86 -8.67 8.49 -8.58
C PHE A 86 -9.10 9.23 -9.86
N PRO A 87 -8.17 9.90 -10.58
CA PRO A 87 -8.52 10.63 -11.81
C PRO A 87 -9.04 9.68 -12.91
N TRP A 88 -8.57 8.43 -12.91
CA TRP A 88 -8.99 7.36 -13.82
C TRP A 88 -10.47 6.96 -13.66
N LEU A 89 -11.07 7.10 -12.47
CA LEU A 89 -12.51 6.87 -12.27
C LEU A 89 -13.37 7.91 -12.99
N LYS A 90 -12.80 9.08 -13.31
CA LYS A 90 -13.47 10.13 -14.09
C LYS A 90 -13.03 10.15 -15.55
N GLY A 91 -12.23 9.17 -15.97
CA GLY A 91 -11.66 9.12 -17.32
C GLY A 91 -10.57 10.16 -17.59
N ASP A 92 -10.05 10.83 -16.55
CA ASP A 92 -8.95 11.80 -16.72
C ASP A 92 -7.60 11.09 -16.66
N PHE A 93 -7.04 10.79 -17.83
CA PHE A 93 -5.72 10.19 -17.99
C PHE A 93 -4.68 11.20 -18.50
N SER A 94 -5.05 12.47 -18.66
CA SER A 94 -4.24 13.47 -19.36
C SER A 94 -2.85 13.63 -18.74
N VAL A 95 -2.79 13.79 -17.42
CA VAL A 95 -1.56 13.95 -16.65
C VAL A 95 -0.78 12.63 -16.53
N ILE A 96 -1.48 11.52 -16.34
CA ILE A 96 -0.88 10.17 -16.24
C ILE A 96 -0.11 9.83 -17.52
N ILE A 97 -0.68 10.10 -18.69
CA ILE A 97 -0.04 9.81 -19.98
C ILE A 97 1.26 10.63 -20.14
N VAL A 98 1.29 11.88 -19.68
CA VAL A 98 2.50 12.71 -19.70
C VAL A 98 3.60 12.12 -18.80
N ASP A 99 3.23 11.65 -17.61
CA ASP A 99 4.18 11.02 -16.69
C ASP A 99 4.70 9.69 -17.21
N LEU A 100 3.85 8.89 -17.87
CA LEU A 100 4.27 7.66 -18.56
C LEU A 100 5.27 7.95 -19.67
N LYS A 101 5.01 8.97 -20.52
CA LYS A 101 5.97 9.40 -21.55
C LYS A 101 7.31 9.82 -20.94
N THR A 102 7.28 10.46 -19.77
CA THR A 102 8.51 10.84 -19.05
C THR A 102 9.27 9.60 -18.58
N LEU A 103 8.58 8.61 -17.99
CA LEU A 103 9.19 7.34 -17.60
C LEU A 103 9.82 6.58 -18.77
N MET A 104 9.20 6.62 -19.94
CA MET A 104 9.75 6.01 -21.17
C MET A 104 11.09 6.64 -21.61
N THR A 105 11.42 7.85 -21.13
CA THR A 105 12.73 8.48 -21.32
C THR A 105 13.75 8.16 -20.24
N PHE A 106 13.47 7.16 -19.38
CA PHE A 106 14.26 6.79 -18.21
C PHE A 106 14.43 7.94 -17.19
N ARG A 107 13.45 8.83 -17.11
CA ARG A 107 13.39 9.92 -16.14
C ARG A 107 12.20 9.72 -15.21
N LEU A 108 12.40 9.92 -13.91
CA LEU A 108 11.30 9.87 -12.96
C LEU A 108 10.44 11.15 -13.08
N PRO A 109 9.12 11.02 -13.24
CA PRO A 109 8.23 12.17 -13.29
C PRO A 109 8.18 12.88 -11.93
N ILE A 110 7.92 14.18 -11.97
CA ILE A 110 7.71 14.99 -10.77
C ILE A 110 6.30 14.68 -10.24
N ALA A 111 6.20 14.34 -8.95
CA ALA A 111 4.93 14.12 -8.29
C ALA A 111 4.06 15.38 -8.35
N LYS A 112 2.83 15.22 -8.84
CA LYS A 112 1.88 16.32 -9.03
C LYS A 112 0.44 15.80 -8.95
N PRO A 113 -0.55 16.69 -8.73
CA PRO A 113 -1.93 16.26 -8.66
C PRO A 113 -2.39 15.56 -9.95
N ARG A 114 -3.18 14.49 -9.82
CA ARG A 114 -3.71 13.63 -10.90
C ARG A 114 -2.64 12.93 -11.73
N GLY A 115 -1.37 13.08 -11.38
CA GLY A 115 -0.24 12.44 -12.04
C GLY A 115 -0.13 10.96 -11.68
N LEU A 116 0.84 10.31 -12.30
CA LEU A 116 1.04 8.86 -12.17
C LEU A 116 1.30 8.44 -10.72
N ALA A 117 2.10 9.20 -9.97
CA ALA A 117 2.39 8.90 -8.56
C ALA A 117 1.12 8.96 -7.68
N ALA A 118 0.24 9.95 -7.92
CA ALA A 118 -1.03 10.10 -7.20
C ALA A 118 -1.99 8.95 -7.52
N ALA A 119 -2.08 8.57 -8.80
CA ALA A 119 -2.91 7.46 -9.25
C ALA A 119 -2.43 6.12 -8.68
N ILE A 120 -1.11 5.88 -8.64
CA ILE A 120 -0.51 4.69 -8.02
C ILE A 120 -0.87 4.65 -6.53
N GLU A 121 -0.73 5.76 -5.79
CA GLU A 121 -1.14 5.83 -4.38
C GLU A 121 -2.62 5.46 -4.20
N GLY A 122 -3.50 5.97 -5.06
CA GLY A 122 -4.92 5.59 -5.08
C GLY A 122 -5.13 4.09 -5.31
N LEU A 123 -4.45 3.50 -6.30
CA LEU A 123 -4.51 2.06 -6.57
C LEU A 123 -4.03 1.22 -5.38
N GLY A 124 -2.98 1.67 -4.68
CA GLY A 124 -2.49 1.03 -3.46
C GLY A 124 -3.52 1.04 -2.33
N LEU A 125 -4.17 2.19 -2.10
CA LEU A 125 -5.26 2.30 -1.13
C LEU A 125 -6.43 1.38 -1.50
N SER A 126 -6.82 1.33 -2.77
CA SER A 126 -7.89 0.44 -3.25
C SER A 126 -7.54 -1.03 -3.05
N ALA A 127 -6.35 -1.46 -3.45
CA ALA A 127 -5.89 -2.83 -3.28
C ALA A 127 -5.88 -3.24 -1.81
N LEU A 128 -5.43 -2.33 -0.92
CA LEU A 128 -5.37 -2.58 0.52
C LEU A 128 -6.77 -2.78 1.08
N LEU A 129 -7.70 -1.88 0.76
CA LEU A 129 -9.09 -1.96 1.21
C LEU A 129 -9.79 -3.21 0.70
N ILE A 130 -9.58 -3.61 -0.56
CA ILE A 130 -10.15 -4.84 -1.12
C ILE A 130 -9.57 -6.07 -0.39
N ALA A 131 -8.26 -6.10 -0.14
CA ALA A 131 -7.62 -7.22 0.57
C ALA A 131 -8.14 -7.37 2.00
N VAL A 132 -8.24 -6.28 2.78
CA VAL A 132 -8.76 -6.35 4.16
C VAL A 132 -10.26 -6.65 4.19
N ALA A 133 -11.04 -6.14 3.23
CA ALA A 133 -12.47 -6.42 3.16
C ALA A 133 -12.75 -7.88 2.82
N THR A 134 -12.07 -8.43 1.81
CA THR A 134 -12.20 -9.85 1.43
C THR A 134 -11.73 -10.78 2.55
N GLY A 135 -10.67 -10.43 3.27
CA GLY A 135 -10.20 -11.20 4.43
C GLY A 135 -11.20 -11.18 5.60
N ALA A 136 -11.78 -10.01 5.90
CA ALA A 136 -12.82 -9.88 6.91
C ALA A 136 -14.10 -10.65 6.53
N MET A 137 -14.54 -10.56 5.28
CA MET A 137 -15.69 -11.33 4.77
C MET A 137 -15.43 -12.83 4.87
N TRP A 138 -14.21 -13.27 4.53
CA TRP A 138 -13.84 -14.67 4.64
C TRP A 138 -13.89 -15.14 6.09
N PHE A 139 -13.39 -14.33 7.04
CA PHE A 139 -13.47 -14.64 8.46
C PHE A 139 -14.91 -14.70 8.96
N ILE A 140 -15.78 -13.80 8.51
CA ILE A 140 -17.22 -13.84 8.86
C ILE A 140 -17.85 -15.15 8.35
N SER A 141 -17.53 -15.57 7.12
CA SER A 141 -17.98 -16.84 6.53
C SER A 141 -17.54 -18.07 7.35
N VAL A 142 -16.32 -18.05 7.89
CA VAL A 142 -15.82 -19.07 8.84
C VAL A 142 -16.68 -19.10 10.10
N GLN A 143 -16.91 -17.94 10.73
CA GLN A 143 -17.64 -17.85 12.00
C GLN A 143 -19.13 -18.18 11.85
N SER A 144 -19.73 -17.90 10.70
CA SER A 144 -21.12 -18.24 10.42
C SER A 144 -21.32 -19.66 9.87
N HIS A 145 -20.25 -20.46 9.77
CA HIS A 145 -20.26 -21.79 9.16
C HIS A 145 -20.94 -21.82 7.79
N THR A 146 -20.89 -20.71 7.05
CA THR A 146 -21.56 -20.54 5.76
C THR A 146 -20.49 -20.34 4.70
N GLU A 147 -20.32 -21.33 3.83
CA GLU A 147 -19.32 -21.24 2.77
C GLU A 147 -19.72 -20.25 1.68
N ILE A 148 -18.88 -19.23 1.48
CA ILE A 148 -18.98 -18.35 0.31
C ILE A 148 -17.94 -18.81 -0.70
N SER A 149 -18.42 -19.52 -1.72
CA SER A 149 -17.55 -20.08 -2.77
C SER A 149 -16.68 -19.00 -3.41
N GLY A 150 -15.39 -19.32 -3.57
CA GLY A 150 -14.40 -18.44 -4.20
C GLY A 150 -13.88 -17.29 -3.35
N LEU A 151 -14.43 -17.03 -2.16
CA LEU A 151 -14.05 -15.87 -1.34
C LEU A 151 -12.59 -15.92 -0.86
N LEU A 152 -12.08 -17.10 -0.49
CA LEU A 152 -10.66 -17.29 -0.17
C LEU A 152 -9.77 -17.01 -1.39
N GLY A 153 -10.21 -17.45 -2.57
CA GLY A 153 -9.51 -17.19 -3.83
C GLY A 153 -9.47 -15.70 -4.15
N LEU A 154 -10.59 -14.99 -3.98
CA LEU A 154 -10.64 -13.53 -4.12
C LEU A 154 -9.73 -12.82 -3.13
N HIS A 155 -9.67 -13.26 -1.88
CA HIS A 155 -8.75 -12.70 -0.90
C HIS A 155 -7.29 -12.90 -1.32
N LYS A 156 -6.89 -14.11 -1.71
CA LYS A 156 -5.54 -14.40 -2.22
C LYS A 156 -5.19 -13.56 -3.44
N SER A 157 -6.10 -13.45 -4.42
CA SER A 157 -5.91 -12.59 -5.59
C SER A 157 -5.75 -11.11 -5.22
N SER A 158 -6.53 -10.64 -4.23
CA SER A 158 -6.44 -9.26 -3.74
C SER A 158 -5.12 -8.99 -3.02
N VAL A 159 -4.60 -9.96 -2.27
CA VAL A 159 -3.26 -9.90 -1.67
C VAL A 159 -2.18 -9.86 -2.75
N GLY A 160 -2.33 -10.58 -3.87
CA GLY A 160 -1.41 -10.49 -5.00
C GLY A 160 -1.32 -9.08 -5.60
N LEU A 161 -2.41 -8.31 -5.61
CA LEU A 161 -2.38 -6.88 -5.97
C LEU A 161 -1.56 -6.07 -4.97
N ILE A 162 -1.68 -6.37 -3.67
CA ILE A 162 -0.92 -5.71 -2.62
C ILE A 162 0.56 -6.04 -2.69
N GLU A 163 0.94 -7.29 -2.94
CA GLU A 163 2.35 -7.67 -3.13
C GLU A 163 2.96 -6.94 -4.33
N THR A 164 2.25 -6.93 -5.46
CA THR A 164 2.67 -6.20 -6.67
C THR A 164 2.86 -4.71 -6.37
N TYR A 165 1.91 -4.10 -5.67
CA TYR A 165 2.00 -2.70 -5.25
C TYR A 165 3.18 -2.47 -4.30
N PHE A 166 3.35 -3.31 -3.28
CA PHE A 166 4.39 -3.18 -2.26
C PHE A 166 5.79 -3.17 -2.89
N TYR A 167 6.07 -4.14 -3.76
CA TYR A 167 7.36 -4.20 -4.45
C TYR A 167 7.53 -3.08 -5.47
N GLY A 168 6.51 -2.82 -6.30
CA GLY A 168 6.58 -1.78 -7.33
C GLY A 168 6.74 -0.38 -6.74
N HIS A 169 5.84 0.02 -5.84
CA HIS A 169 5.88 1.31 -5.17
C HIS A 169 7.15 1.48 -4.33
N GLY A 170 7.55 0.45 -3.58
CA GLY A 170 8.78 0.44 -2.80
C GLY A 170 10.02 0.66 -3.66
N LEU A 171 10.11 -0.02 -4.82
CA LEU A 171 11.19 0.18 -5.78
C LEU A 171 11.23 1.62 -6.29
N PHE A 172 10.09 2.21 -6.69
CA PHE A 172 10.04 3.60 -7.15
C PHE A 172 10.42 4.60 -6.05
N ALA A 173 10.01 4.36 -4.79
CA ALA A 173 10.44 5.18 -3.66
C ALA A 173 11.97 5.14 -3.47
N ILE A 174 12.59 3.97 -3.63
CA ILE A 174 14.06 3.82 -3.61
C ILE A 174 14.71 4.56 -4.78
N LEU A 175 14.16 4.43 -6.00
CA LEU A 175 14.69 5.14 -7.17
C LEU A 175 14.65 6.67 -6.99
N HIS A 176 13.55 7.21 -6.45
CA HIS A 176 13.45 8.62 -6.10
C HIS A 176 14.47 9.02 -5.03
N LEU A 177 14.65 8.21 -3.98
CA LEU A 177 15.65 8.46 -2.95
C LEU A 177 17.08 8.50 -3.54
N LEU A 178 17.42 7.56 -4.41
CA LEU A 178 18.71 7.52 -5.10
C LEU A 178 18.91 8.73 -6.01
N GLN A 179 17.87 9.16 -6.72
CA GLN A 179 17.92 10.37 -7.54
C GLN A 179 18.18 11.61 -6.67
N ILE A 180 17.50 11.76 -5.54
CA ILE A 180 17.71 12.87 -4.60
C ILE A 180 19.15 12.87 -4.07
N ILE A 181 19.68 11.70 -3.70
CA ILE A 181 21.07 11.57 -3.21
C ILE A 181 22.07 11.96 -4.31
N ARG A 182 21.84 11.55 -5.57
CA ARG A 182 22.71 11.89 -6.70
C ARG A 182 22.65 13.37 -7.07
N CYS A 183 21.46 13.97 -7.02
CA CYS A 183 21.23 15.37 -7.36
C CYS A 183 21.53 16.35 -6.22
N SER A 184 21.66 15.88 -4.98
CA SER A 184 22.21 16.66 -3.86
C SER A 184 23.72 16.82 -4.10
N PRO A 185 24.19 17.99 -4.60
CA PRO A 185 25.60 18.16 -4.88
C PRO A 185 26.37 18.07 -3.56
N HIS A 186 27.67 17.78 -3.63
CA HIS A 186 28.64 18.12 -2.58
C HIS A 186 28.67 19.65 -2.34
N GLY A 187 27.57 20.19 -1.81
CA GLY A 187 27.35 21.60 -1.47
C GLY A 187 27.36 21.84 0.04
N ILE A 188 28.10 21.03 0.80
CA ILE A 188 28.60 21.43 2.12
C ILE A 188 30.11 21.62 1.95
N LYS A 189 30.48 22.75 1.36
CA LYS A 189 31.75 23.37 1.71
C LYS A 189 31.48 24.27 2.92
N GLN A 190 32.22 23.93 3.97
CA GLN A 190 32.42 24.62 5.26
C GLN A 190 31.28 24.48 6.27
#